data_AF-A0A5T3BBZ0-F1
#
_entry.id   AF-A0A5T3BBZ0-F1
#
_cell.length_a   1.000
_cell.length_b   1.000
_cell.length_c   1.000
_cell.angle_alpha   90.00
_cell.angle_beta   90.00
_cell.angle_gamma   90.00
#
_symmetry.space_group_name_H-M   'P 1'
#
loop_
_entity.id
_entity.type
_entity.pdbx_description
1 polymer ?
#
loop_
_entity_poly.entity_id
_entity_poly.type
_entity_poly.pdbx_seq_one_letter_code
_entity_poly.pdbx_strand_id
1 'polypeptide(L)'
;MNADAYKKIMTLSRIACFIALQCALPAGNTAFAREYFNPALLGIDGPGKELTDLSAFEEGIGQMPGTYRVDVIVNKSSAGVHDVNFVMQKDTAGNTTLQPCFSVDSLREFGIRTDAFPNLAGHGDCA
;
A
#
# COMPACT_ATOMS: atom_id res chain seq x y z
N MET A 1 -69.19 14.76 -31.45
CA MET A 1 -68.30 15.73 -30.76
C MET A 1 -67.02 14.99 -30.46
N ASN A 2 -65.96 15.28 -31.21
CA ASN A 2 -64.72 14.49 -31.24
C ASN A 2 -63.78 14.90 -30.10
N ALA A 3 -63.23 13.90 -29.41
CA ALA A 3 -62.14 14.07 -28.47
C ALA A 3 -60.83 13.88 -29.23
N ASP A 4 -60.21 14.98 -29.66
CA ASP A 4 -58.91 14.95 -30.32
C ASP A 4 -57.81 14.75 -29.26
N ALA A 5 -57.37 13.50 -29.11
CA ALA A 5 -56.22 13.13 -28.31
C ALA A 5 -54.93 13.58 -29.01
N TYR A 6 -54.34 14.67 -28.55
CA TYR A 6 -53.10 15.21 -29.09
C TYR A 6 -51.90 14.34 -28.69
N LYS A 7 -51.58 13.32 -29.50
CA LYS A 7 -50.40 12.48 -29.33
C LYS A 7 -49.16 13.28 -29.76
N LYS A 8 -48.55 13.99 -28.81
CA LYS A 8 -47.29 14.71 -29.02
C LYS A 8 -46.16 13.69 -29.23
N ILE A 9 -45.79 13.44 -30.49
CA ILE A 9 -44.64 12.60 -30.84
C ILE A 9 -43.39 13.42 -30.51
N MET A 10 -42.73 13.07 -29.39
CA MET A 10 -41.45 13.67 -29.01
C MET A 10 -40.37 13.18 -29.97
N THR A 11 -40.00 14.01 -30.94
CA THR A 11 -38.79 13.81 -31.74
C THR A 11 -37.59 14.22 -30.88
N LEU A 12 -36.82 13.23 -30.44
CA LEU A 12 -35.56 13.45 -29.73
C LEU A 12 -34.56 14.14 -30.67
N SER A 13 -34.23 15.39 -30.37
CA SER A 13 -33.21 16.13 -31.10
C SER A 13 -31.87 15.39 -30.97
N ARG A 14 -31.17 15.19 -32.09
CA ARG A 14 -29.84 14.57 -32.11
C ARG A 14 -28.90 15.24 -31.11
N ILE A 15 -29.00 16.56 -30.98
CA ILE A 15 -28.22 17.37 -30.03
C ILE A 15 -28.56 16.98 -28.58
N ALA A 16 -29.85 16.81 -28.25
CA ALA A 16 -30.27 16.36 -26.93
C ALA A 16 -29.77 14.94 -26.62
N CYS A 17 -29.76 14.05 -27.61
CA CYS A 17 -29.15 12.72 -27.47
C CYS A 17 -27.63 12.79 -27.28
N PHE A 18 -26.92 13.66 -28.00
CA PHE A 18 -25.48 13.84 -27.83
C PHE A 18 -25.13 14.36 -26.44
N ILE A 19 -25.85 15.38 -25.95
CA ILE A 19 -25.63 15.94 -24.61
C ILE A 19 -25.93 14.88 -23.54
N ALA A 20 -27.05 14.16 -23.66
CA ALA A 20 -27.39 13.09 -22.71
C ALA A 20 -26.35 11.97 -22.69
N LEU A 21 -25.78 11.59 -23.84
CA LEU A 21 -24.74 10.57 -23.94
C LEU A 21 -23.42 11.03 -23.29
N GLN A 22 -23.04 12.29 -23.45
CA GLN A 22 -21.85 12.87 -22.80
C GLN A 22 -22.01 12.96 -21.27
N CYS A 23 -23.21 13.30 -20.78
CA CYS A 23 -23.50 13.32 -19.34
C CYS A 23 -23.65 11.92 -18.72
N ALA A 24 -24.08 10.93 -19.51
CA ALA A 24 -24.24 9.53 -19.08
C ALA A 24 -22.94 8.72 -19.13
N LEU A 25 -21.85 9.32 -19.62
CA LEU A 25 -20.49 8.79 -19.52
C LEU A 25 -19.75 9.49 -18.37
N PRO A 26 -20.03 9.21 -17.08
CA PRO A 26 -18.99 9.38 -16.10
C PRO A 26 -17.95 8.30 -16.44
N ALA A 27 -17.00 8.66 -17.29
CA ALA A 27 -15.69 8.03 -17.21
C ALA A 27 -15.25 8.31 -15.78
N GLY A 28 -15.38 7.29 -14.93
CA GLY A 28 -14.87 7.33 -13.56
C GLY A 28 -13.38 7.58 -13.67
N ASN A 29 -13.00 8.85 -13.70
CA ASN A 29 -11.62 9.25 -13.53
C ASN A 29 -11.34 8.95 -12.07
N THR A 30 -10.92 7.72 -11.80
CA THR A 30 -10.14 7.45 -10.60
C THR A 30 -8.92 8.36 -10.74
N ALA A 31 -9.00 9.53 -10.12
CA ALA A 31 -7.87 10.43 -10.04
C ALA A 31 -6.82 9.67 -9.23
N PHE A 32 -5.81 9.13 -9.90
CA PHE A 32 -4.64 8.56 -9.27
C PHE A 32 -3.81 9.71 -8.72
N ALA A 33 -4.26 10.30 -7.62
CA ALA A 33 -3.46 11.23 -6.85
C ALA A 33 -2.43 10.40 -6.07
N ARG A 34 -1.31 10.06 -6.72
CA ARG A 34 -0.15 9.53 -6.00
C ARG A 34 0.37 10.63 -5.07
N GLU A 35 0.76 10.24 -3.87
CA GLU A 35 1.48 11.15 -2.98
C GLU A 35 2.86 11.44 -3.61
N TYR A 36 3.37 12.65 -3.42
CA TYR A 36 4.66 13.07 -3.95
C TYR A 36 5.44 13.81 -2.86
N PHE A 37 6.70 13.44 -2.69
CA PHE A 37 7.62 14.12 -1.80
C PHE A 37 8.77 14.74 -2.60
N ASN A 38 8.99 16.04 -2.43
CA ASN A 38 10.11 16.72 -3.11
C ASN A 38 11.44 16.35 -2.43
N PRO A 39 12.35 15.60 -3.08
CA PRO A 39 13.59 15.14 -2.47
C PRO A 39 14.52 16.29 -2.08
N ALA A 40 14.45 17.43 -2.78
CA ALA A 40 15.26 18.61 -2.48
C ALA A 40 15.01 19.17 -1.07
N LEU A 41 13.86 18.86 -0.44
CA LEU A 41 13.52 19.31 0.91
C LEU A 41 14.20 18.48 2.01
N LEU A 42 14.80 17.34 1.68
CA LEU A 42 15.47 16.51 2.67
C LEU A 42 16.86 17.04 3.05
N GLY A 43 17.37 18.04 2.33
CA GLY A 43 18.66 18.69 2.62
C GLY A 43 19.88 17.77 2.48
N ILE A 44 19.68 16.58 1.91
CA ILE A 44 20.72 15.55 1.76
C ILE A 44 21.54 15.78 0.48
N ASP A 45 20.96 16.49 -0.49
CA ASP A 45 21.48 16.72 -1.84
C ASP A 45 22.49 17.88 -1.87
N GLY A 46 23.72 17.61 -1.43
CA GLY A 46 24.88 18.37 -1.89
C GLY A 46 25.14 18.08 -3.38
N PRO A 47 25.85 18.96 -4.12
CA PRO A 47 26.14 18.75 -5.53
C PRO A 47 26.84 17.39 -5.75
N GLY A 48 26.26 16.53 -6.59
CA GLY A 48 26.80 15.22 -6.95
C GLY A 48 26.26 14.02 -6.16
N LYS A 49 25.27 14.20 -5.27
CA LYS A 49 24.59 13.07 -4.62
C LYS A 49 23.45 12.53 -5.46
N GLU A 50 23.32 11.20 -5.43
CA GLU A 50 22.22 10.45 -6.01
C GLU A 50 20.90 10.84 -5.32
N LEU A 51 19.84 11.02 -6.11
CA LEU A 51 18.52 11.37 -5.61
C LEU A 51 18.05 10.29 -4.62
N THR A 52 17.64 10.72 -3.43
CA THR A 52 17.10 9.80 -2.42
C THR A 52 15.77 9.22 -2.91
N ASP A 53 15.63 7.90 -2.87
CA ASP A 53 14.39 7.21 -3.22
C ASP A 53 13.35 7.40 -2.11
N LEU A 54 12.17 7.92 -2.48
CA LEU A 54 11.05 8.20 -1.58
C LEU A 54 9.79 7.40 -1.93
N SER A 55 9.89 6.46 -2.87
CA SER A 55 8.76 5.63 -3.33
C SER A 55 8.03 4.92 -2.18
N ALA A 56 8.75 4.44 -1.17
CA ALA A 56 8.15 3.84 0.02
C ALA A 56 7.19 4.78 0.77
N PHE A 57 7.44 6.09 0.76
CA PHE A 57 6.56 7.09 1.37
C PHE A 57 5.38 7.45 0.46
N GLU A 58 5.61 7.49 -0.85
CA GLU A 58 4.61 7.86 -1.87
C GLU A 58 3.57 6.77 -2.15
N GLU A 59 3.95 5.50 -2.00
CA GLU A 59 3.10 4.34 -2.28
C GLU A 59 2.34 3.82 -1.04
N GLY A 60 2.43 4.53 0.10
CA GLY A 60 1.71 4.19 1.32
C GLY A 60 2.32 3.06 2.15
N ILE A 61 3.55 2.62 1.83
CA ILE A 61 4.32 1.70 2.69
C ILE A 61 4.75 2.42 3.98
N GLY A 62 5.07 3.71 3.87
CA GLY A 62 5.27 4.65 4.99
C GLY A 62 6.64 4.59 5.67
N GLN A 63 7.38 3.49 5.53
CA GLN A 63 8.74 3.32 6.06
C GLN A 63 9.64 2.58 5.08
N MET A 64 10.93 2.90 5.11
CA MET A 64 11.94 2.22 4.29
C MET A 64 12.38 0.89 4.94
N PRO A 65 12.88 -0.08 4.16
CA PRO A 65 13.59 -1.22 4.71
C PRO A 65 14.87 -0.79 5.44
N GLY A 66 15.21 -1.49 6.51
CA GLY A 66 16.38 -1.18 7.32
C GLY A 66 16.29 -1.70 8.75
N THR A 67 17.31 -1.40 9.55
CA THR A 67 17.36 -1.78 10.96
C THR A 67 16.72 -0.72 11.84
N TYR A 68 15.74 -1.13 12.65
CA TYR A 68 15.00 -0.27 13.55
C TYR A 68 15.09 -0.78 14.99
N ARG A 69 15.24 0.16 15.94
CA ARG A 69 15.14 -0.13 17.37
C ARG A 69 13.67 -0.19 17.77
N VAL A 70 13.17 -1.38 18.11
CA VAL A 70 11.76 -1.64 18.43
C VAL A 70 11.59 -2.35 19.76
N ASP A 71 10.45 -2.19 20.41
CA ASP A 71 10.02 -3.04 21.54
C ASP A 71 9.30 -4.27 20.97
N VAL A 72 9.80 -5.46 21.33
CA VAL A 72 9.24 -6.73 20.86
C VAL A 72 8.28 -7.23 21.93
N ILE A 73 7.01 -7.44 21.54
CA ILE A 73 5.97 -7.91 22.46
C ILE A 73 5.40 -9.22 21.93
N VAL A 74 5.49 -10.28 22.73
CA VAL A 74 4.97 -11.63 22.41
C VAL A 74 3.86 -11.96 23.41
N ASN A 75 2.65 -12.26 22.92
CA ASN A 75 1.50 -12.60 23.76
C ASN A 75 1.22 -11.59 24.91
N LYS A 76 1.41 -10.28 24.64
CA LYS A 76 1.28 -9.18 25.61
C LYS A 76 2.39 -9.09 26.67
N SER A 77 3.45 -9.89 26.54
CA SER A 77 4.64 -9.80 27.38
C SER A 77 5.77 -9.17 26.57
N SER A 78 6.47 -8.18 27.15
CA SER A 78 7.65 -7.60 26.50
C SER A 78 8.79 -8.61 26.52
N ALA A 79 9.38 -8.84 25.35
CA ALA A 79 10.63 -9.56 25.13
C ALA A 79 11.84 -8.60 25.11
N GLY A 80 11.61 -7.30 25.36
CA GLY A 80 12.63 -6.27 25.42
C GLY A 80 12.77 -5.46 24.14
N VAL A 81 13.78 -4.60 24.13
CA VAL A 81 14.04 -3.63 23.07
C VAL A 81 15.22 -4.10 22.23
N HIS A 82 15.00 -4.28 20.93
CA HIS A 82 15.93 -4.94 20.01
C HIS A 82 16.13 -4.13 18.73
N ASP A 83 17.32 -4.25 18.13
CA ASP A 83 17.57 -3.80 16.77
C ASP A 83 17.11 -4.89 15.81
N VAL A 84 16.06 -4.62 15.04
CA VAL A 84 15.43 -5.60 14.13
C VAL A 84 15.58 -5.10 12.71
N ASN A 85 16.07 -5.97 11.82
CA ASN A 85 16.11 -5.68 10.39
C ASN A 85 14.72 -5.92 9.78
N PHE A 86 14.19 -4.92 9.09
CA PHE A 86 12.93 -5.01 8.38
C PHE A 86 13.17 -5.00 6.87
N VAL A 87 12.53 -5.93 6.19
CA VAL A 87 12.70 -6.17 4.75
C VAL A 87 11.35 -6.13 4.05
N MET A 88 11.35 -5.78 2.77
CA MET A 88 10.15 -5.78 1.95
C MET A 88 9.80 -7.21 1.54
N GLN A 89 8.64 -7.70 1.96
CA GLN A 89 8.14 -9.02 1.62
C GLN A 89 6.67 -8.98 1.24
N LYS A 90 6.24 -9.93 0.41
CA LYS A 90 4.83 -10.08 0.07
C LYS A 90 4.09 -10.79 1.19
N ASP A 91 3.00 -10.19 1.64
CA ASP A 91 2.08 -10.83 2.59
C ASP A 91 1.30 -11.97 1.92
N THR A 92 0.44 -12.64 2.70
CA THR A 92 -0.43 -13.72 2.21
C THR A 92 -1.48 -13.26 1.19
N ALA A 93 -1.77 -11.95 1.11
CA ALA A 93 -2.65 -11.34 0.14
C ALA A 93 -1.91 -10.84 -1.13
N GLY A 94 -0.58 -10.94 -1.16
CA GLY A 94 0.28 -10.52 -2.25
C GLY A 94 0.73 -9.05 -2.21
N ASN A 95 0.38 -8.30 -1.16
CA ASN A 95 0.81 -6.91 -0.98
C ASN A 95 2.25 -6.87 -0.47
N THR A 96 3.05 -5.98 -1.03
CA THR A 96 4.40 -5.75 -0.51
C THR A 96 4.32 -4.94 0.78
N THR A 97 4.80 -5.51 1.88
CA THR A 97 4.78 -4.91 3.22
C THR A 97 6.15 -5.01 3.87
N LEU A 98 6.39 -4.13 4.83
CA LEU A 98 7.61 -4.14 5.62
C LEU A 98 7.48 -5.18 6.74
N GLN A 99 8.32 -6.22 6.73
CA GLN A 99 8.25 -7.33 7.68
C GLN A 99 9.55 -7.50 8.46
N PRO A 100 9.49 -7.85 9.76
CA PRO A 100 10.68 -8.08 10.55
C PRO A 100 11.35 -9.40 10.13
N CYS A 101 12.67 -9.38 10.00
CA CYS A 101 13.49 -10.56 9.80
C CYS A 101 14.05 -11.02 11.15
N PHE A 102 13.58 -12.17 11.64
CA PHE A 102 14.10 -12.79 12.85
C PHE A 102 14.78 -14.11 12.52
N SER A 103 15.87 -14.42 13.22
CA SER A 103 16.45 -15.77 13.19
C SER A 103 15.62 -16.72 14.06
N VAL A 104 15.73 -18.04 13.81
CA VAL A 104 15.10 -19.06 14.65
C VAL A 104 15.58 -18.96 16.10
N ASP A 105 16.84 -18.58 16.32
CA ASP A 105 17.41 -18.39 17.66
C ASP A 105 16.79 -17.18 18.37
N SER A 106 16.60 -16.06 17.68
CA SER A 106 15.90 -14.89 18.23
C SER A 106 14.47 -15.23 18.65
N LEU A 107 13.74 -16.00 17.83
CA LEU A 107 12.40 -16.46 18.18
C LEU A 107 12.42 -17.34 19.43
N ARG A 108 13.42 -18.21 19.57
CA ARG A 108 13.62 -19.03 20.78
C ARG A 108 13.88 -18.17 22.01
N GLU A 109 14.71 -17.14 21.90
CA GLU A 109 14.98 -16.18 22.99
C GLU A 109 13.72 -15.44 23.44
N PHE A 110 12.81 -15.15 22.50
CA PHE A 110 11.51 -14.55 22.81
C PHE A 110 10.50 -15.53 23.43
N GLY A 111 10.89 -16.79 23.67
CA GLY A 111 10.06 -17.82 24.27
C GLY A 111 9.14 -18.55 23.29
N ILE A 112 9.37 -18.42 21.97
CA ILE A 112 8.61 -19.16 20.96
C ILE A 112 9.11 -20.61 20.90
N ARG A 113 8.18 -21.55 20.87
CA ARG A 113 8.45 -22.99 20.79
C ARG A 113 8.84 -23.42 19.37
N THR A 114 10.06 -23.06 18.96
CA THR A 114 10.54 -23.32 17.60
C THR A 114 10.65 -24.81 17.25
N ASP A 115 10.80 -25.69 18.25
CA ASP A 115 10.76 -27.15 18.13
C ASP A 115 9.42 -27.69 17.61
N ALA A 116 8.33 -26.97 17.88
CA ALA A 116 6.98 -27.36 17.44
C ALA A 116 6.70 -27.00 15.97
N PHE A 117 7.56 -26.19 15.34
CA PHE A 117 7.35 -25.68 13.98
C PHE A 117 8.59 -25.94 13.11
N PRO A 118 8.76 -27.16 12.57
CA PRO A 118 9.97 -27.55 11.83
C PRO A 118 10.20 -26.76 10.54
N ASN A 119 9.15 -26.11 10.00
CA ASN A 119 9.22 -25.29 8.80
C ASN A 119 9.41 -23.78 9.09
N LEU A 120 9.84 -23.42 10.31
CA LEU A 120 10.23 -22.05 10.66
C LEU A 120 11.50 -21.60 9.94
N ALA A 121 12.37 -22.51 9.48
CA ALA A 121 13.50 -22.10 8.66
C ALA A 121 13.00 -21.79 7.24
N GLY A 122 12.73 -20.51 6.96
CA GLY A 122 12.35 -20.05 5.63
C GLY A 122 13.47 -20.18 4.59
N HIS A 123 13.17 -19.77 3.35
CA HIS A 123 14.20 -19.59 2.32
C HIS A 123 14.99 -18.30 2.62
N GLY A 124 16.11 -18.41 3.33
CA GLY A 124 17.03 -17.31 3.66
C GLY A 124 17.46 -17.30 5.13
N ASP A 125 18.05 -16.18 5.57
CA ASP A 125 18.49 -15.98 6.97
C ASP A 125 17.32 -15.61 7.93
N CYS A 126 16.11 -15.43 7.40
CA CYS A 126 14.90 -15.07 8.15
C CYS A 126 13.97 -16.28 8.30
N ALA A 127 13.48 -16.48 9.52
CA ALA A 127 12.51 -17.51 9.89
C ALA A 127 11.06 -17.13 9.54
#